data_AF-A0A7V3KY61-F1
#
_entry.id   AF-A0A7V3KY61-F1
#
_cell.length_a   1.000
_cell.length_b   1.000
_cell.length_c   1.000
_cell.angle_alpha   90.00
_cell.angle_beta   90.00
_cell.angle_gamma   90.00
#
_symmetry.space_group_name_H-M   'P 1'
#
loop_
_entity.id
_entity.type
_entity.pdbx_description
1 polymer ?
#
loop_
_entity_poly.entity_id
_entity_poly.type
_entity_poly.pdbx_seq_one_letter_code
_entity_poly.pdbx_strand_id
1 'polypeptide(L)'
;MDFDRFYLDKCRNMHGPLSPEIKERITRLILNPTVENWEDSHSIIIQLNPMLTLWQAWVATDPNAPRTGRRYDFEGNMIREWQRTPTPIQIVRALKYATEEVES
;
A
#
# COMPACT_ATOMS: atom_id res chain seq x y z
N MET A 1 1.79 5.51 17.92
CA MET A 1 1.82 5.95 16.51
C MET A 1 3.24 5.91 15.92
N ASP A 2 4.26 5.42 16.65
CA ASP A 2 5.65 5.35 16.16
C ASP A 2 6.00 4.05 15.41
N PHE A 3 5.27 2.96 15.67
CA PHE A 3 5.52 1.66 15.04
C PHE A 3 5.32 1.68 13.52
N ASP A 4 4.36 2.46 13.04
CA ASP A 4 4.03 2.55 11.62
C ASP A 4 5.19 3.21 10.84
N ARG A 5 5.84 4.18 11.47
CA ARG A 5 6.96 4.93 10.90
C ARG A 5 8.22 4.08 10.77
N PHE A 6 8.45 3.18 11.72
CA PHE A 6 9.56 2.24 11.68
C PHE A 6 9.54 1.37 10.42
N TYR A 7 8.40 0.76 10.08
CA TYR A 7 8.28 -0.07 8.88
C TYR A 7 8.33 0.77 7.61
N LEU A 8 7.68 1.94 7.61
CA LEU A 8 7.68 2.85 6.46
C LEU A 8 9.10 3.33 6.10
N ASP A 9 9.96 3.56 7.08
CA ASP A 9 11.34 4.00 6.86
C ASP A 9 12.24 2.92 6.24
N LYS A 10 11.85 1.64 6.36
CA LYS A 10 12.55 0.50 5.75
C LYS A 10 12.11 0.21 4.31
N CYS A 11 10.94 0.70 3.90
CA CYS A 11 10.38 0.44 2.58
C CYS A 11 11.25 1.05 1.46
N ARG A 12 11.26 0.37 0.30
CA ARG A 12 12.04 0.79 -0.88
C ARG A 12 11.25 0.59 -2.17
N ASN A 13 11.41 1.52 -3.12
CA ASN A 13 10.91 1.41 -4.48
C ASN A 13 12.07 1.36 -5.47
N MET A 14 11.79 1.41 -6.78
CA MET A 14 12.79 1.36 -7.85
C MET A 14 13.88 2.45 -7.80
N HIS A 15 13.68 3.50 -6.98
CA HIS A 15 14.62 4.60 -6.79
C HIS A 15 15.37 4.52 -5.44
N GLY A 16 15.22 3.44 -4.67
CA GLY A 16 15.82 3.27 -3.35
C GLY A 16 14.81 3.49 -2.21
N PRO A 17 15.24 4.03 -1.05
CA PRO A 17 14.33 4.37 0.05
C PRO A 17 13.20 5.29 -0.41
N LEU A 18 11.99 5.11 0.17
CA LEU A 18 10.85 5.96 -0.20
C LEU A 18 11.14 7.44 0.06
N SER A 19 10.80 8.29 -0.91
CA SER A 19 10.92 9.74 -0.76
C SER A 19 9.97 10.26 0.34
N PRO A 20 10.26 11.44 0.93
CA PRO A 20 9.38 12.04 1.94
C PRO A 20 7.93 12.19 1.47
N GLU A 21 7.73 12.56 0.21
CA GLU A 21 6.41 12.70 -0.41
C GLU A 21 5.64 11.37 -0.44
N ILE A 22 6.29 10.27 -0.83
CA ILE A 22 5.67 8.96 -0.85
C ILE A 22 5.33 8.50 0.57
N LYS A 23 6.24 8.74 1.53
CA LYS A 23 6.00 8.44 2.95
C LYS A 23 4.80 9.22 3.49
N GLU A 24 4.64 10.48 3.09
CA GLU A 24 3.51 11.31 3.50
C GLU A 24 2.19 10.76 2.94
N ARG A 25 2.16 10.30 1.69
CA ARG A 25 0.96 9.67 1.10
C ARG A 25 0.51 8.43 1.88
N ILE A 26 1.46 7.54 2.20
CA ILE A 26 1.18 6.35 3.01
C ILE A 26 0.77 6.74 4.44
N THR A 27 1.42 7.74 5.04
CA THR A 27 1.06 8.23 6.38
C THR A 27 -0.36 8.78 6.40
N ARG A 28 -0.75 9.58 5.40
CA ARG A 28 -2.11 10.08 5.23
C ARG A 28 -3.12 8.94 5.10
N LEU A 29 -2.79 7.90 4.33
CA LEU A 29 -3.63 6.72 4.21
C LEU A 29 -3.80 5.98 5.56
N ILE A 30 -2.74 5.83 6.35
CA ILE A 30 -2.80 5.20 7.68
C ILE A 30 -3.71 6.00 8.62
N LEU A 31 -3.58 7.32 8.63
CA LEU A 31 -4.34 8.20 9.51
C LEU A 31 -5.81 8.35 9.06
N ASN A 32 -6.07 8.26 7.76
CA ASN A 32 -7.41 8.45 7.19
C ASN A 32 -7.63 7.51 5.98
N PRO A 33 -8.01 6.24 6.20
CA PRO A 33 -8.13 5.23 5.15
C PRO A 33 -9.41 5.35 4.33
N THR A 34 -9.49 6.41 3.52
CA THR A 34 -10.59 6.61 2.55
C THR A 34 -10.28 5.93 1.21
N VAL A 35 -11.29 5.83 0.34
CA VAL A 35 -11.13 5.30 -1.02
C VAL A 35 -10.18 6.17 -1.84
N GLU A 36 -10.22 7.49 -1.65
CA GLU A 36 -9.34 8.44 -2.35
C GLU A 36 -7.88 8.27 -1.92
N ASN A 37 -7.62 8.20 -0.61
CA ASN A 37 -6.26 7.98 -0.12
C ASN A 37 -5.74 6.58 -0.50
N TRP A 38 -6.64 5.59 -0.57
CA TRP A 38 -6.29 4.26 -1.05
C TRP A 38 -5.94 4.26 -2.53
N GLU A 39 -6.76 4.87 -3.37
CA GLU A 39 -6.49 5.03 -4.81
C GLU A 39 -5.15 5.74 -5.05
N ASP A 40 -4.86 6.78 -4.27
CA ASP A 40 -3.59 7.49 -4.38
C ASP A 40 -2.39 6.57 -4.05
N SER A 41 -2.55 5.62 -3.12
CA SER A 41 -1.41 4.91 -2.54
C SER A 41 -1.25 3.44 -2.96
N HIS A 42 -2.28 2.79 -3.47
CA HIS A 42 -2.31 1.32 -3.63
C HIS A 42 -1.20 0.77 -4.54
N SER A 43 -0.77 1.57 -5.52
CA SER A 43 0.23 1.21 -6.54
C SER A 43 1.66 1.52 -6.14
N ILE A 44 1.88 2.16 -4.98
CA ILE A 44 3.22 2.47 -4.48
C ILE A 44 3.97 1.16 -4.22
N ILE A 45 5.14 1.01 -4.85
CA ILE A 45 6.09 -0.08 -4.58
C ILE A 45 6.74 0.17 -3.21
N ILE A 46 6.69 -0.82 -2.34
CA ILE A 46 7.23 -0.74 -0.96
C ILE A 46 8.35 -1.76 -0.70
N GLN A 47 8.56 -2.71 -1.61
CA GLN A 47 9.69 -3.64 -1.60
C GLN A 47 10.08 -4.01 -3.05
N LEU A 48 11.38 -4.20 -3.31
CA LEU A 48 11.91 -4.48 -4.66
C LEU A 48 12.23 -5.95 -4.94
N ASN A 49 12.52 -6.76 -3.92
CA ASN A 49 12.85 -8.16 -4.11
C ASN A 49 12.17 -9.05 -3.04
N PRO A 50 11.06 -9.73 -3.37
CA PRO A 50 10.29 -9.60 -4.61
C PRO A 50 9.67 -8.20 -4.75
N MET A 51 9.38 -7.75 -5.98
CA MET A 51 8.71 -6.47 -6.19
C MET A 51 7.26 -6.54 -5.65
N LEU A 52 6.96 -5.73 -4.63
CA LEU A 52 5.63 -5.66 -4.00
C LEU A 52 5.13 -4.23 -3.93
N THR A 53 3.91 -4.02 -4.40
CA THR A 53 3.13 -2.82 -4.11
C THR A 53 2.44 -2.92 -2.75
N LEU A 54 1.99 -1.79 -2.21
CA LEU A 54 1.21 -1.74 -0.98
C LEU A 54 -0.05 -2.63 -1.08
N TRP A 55 -0.73 -2.63 -2.23
CA TRP A 55 -1.86 -3.52 -2.47
C TRP A 55 -1.48 -5.00 -2.46
N GLN A 56 -0.38 -5.39 -3.11
CA GLN A 56 0.07 -6.77 -3.12
C GLN A 56 0.46 -7.26 -1.71
N ALA A 57 1.12 -6.42 -0.92
CA ALA A 57 1.45 -6.71 0.47
C ALA A 57 0.20 -6.84 1.37
N TRP A 58 -0.83 -6.01 1.14
CA TRP A 58 -2.11 -6.19 1.83
C TRP A 58 -2.80 -7.51 1.42
N VAL A 59 -2.84 -7.83 0.13
CA VAL A 59 -3.39 -9.11 -0.36
C VAL A 59 -2.65 -10.32 0.21
N ALA A 60 -1.34 -10.22 0.43
CA ALA A 60 -0.55 -11.28 1.05
C ALA A 60 -0.88 -11.51 2.54
N THR A 61 -1.37 -10.49 3.25
CA THR A 61 -1.61 -10.53 4.70
C THR A 61 -3.08 -10.62 5.10
N ASP A 62 -4.02 -10.37 4.18
CA ASP A 62 -5.46 -10.48 4.40
C ASP A 62 -6.14 -11.30 3.28
N PRO A 63 -6.59 -12.54 3.56
CA PRO A 63 -7.33 -13.37 2.61
C PRO A 63 -8.60 -12.72 2.07
N ASN A 64 -9.18 -11.76 2.81
CA ASN A 64 -10.39 -11.03 2.43
C ASN A 64 -10.08 -9.72 1.69
N ALA A 65 -8.82 -9.44 1.37
CA ALA A 65 -8.45 -8.29 0.55
C ALA A 65 -8.95 -8.50 -0.90
N PRO A 66 -9.50 -7.46 -1.54
CA PRO A 66 -9.94 -7.55 -2.92
C PRO A 66 -8.74 -7.78 -3.85
N ARG A 67 -8.82 -8.83 -4.67
CA ARG A 67 -7.80 -9.16 -5.71
C ARG A 67 -8.00 -8.40 -7.02
N THR A 68 -9.03 -7.56 -7.07
CA THR A 68 -9.38 -6.70 -8.20
C THR A 68 -9.78 -5.34 -7.66
N GLY A 69 -9.12 -4.28 -8.14
CA GLY A 69 -9.36 -2.91 -7.71
C GLY A 69 -10.30 -2.12 -8.61
N ARG A 70 -10.22 -0.80 -8.47
CA ARG A 70 -10.93 0.17 -9.32
C ARG A 70 -10.59 -0.04 -10.79
N ARG A 71 -11.58 0.11 -11.68
CA ARG A 71 -11.39 0.03 -13.14
C ARG A 71 -12.12 1.16 -13.83
N TYR A 72 -11.50 1.59 -14.92
CA TYR A 72 -12.03 2.59 -15.86
C TYR A 72 -12.20 1.95 -17.22
N ASP A 73 -13.17 2.42 -18.00
CA ASP A 73 -13.28 2.10 -19.43
C ASP A 73 -12.29 2.95 -20.26
N PHE A 74 -12.33 2.77 -21.59
CA PHE A 74 -11.47 3.53 -22.51
C PHE A 74 -11.81 5.02 -22.61
N GLU A 75 -12.99 5.42 -22.14
CA GLU A 75 -13.45 6.81 -22.11
C GLU A 75 -13.12 7.50 -20.78
N GLY A 76 -12.53 6.76 -19.82
CA GLY A 76 -12.18 7.25 -18.49
C GLY A 76 -13.34 7.23 -17.50
N ASN A 77 -14.47 6.60 -17.83
CA ASN A 77 -15.57 6.44 -16.87
C ASN A 77 -15.24 5.32 -15.88
N MET A 78 -15.49 5.55 -14.60
CA MET A 78 -15.33 4.52 -13.57
C MET A 78 -16.43 3.46 -13.72
N ILE A 79 -16.03 2.26 -14.14
CA ILE A 79 -16.95 1.11 -14.32
C ILE A 79 -16.96 0.17 -13.11
N ARG A 80 -15.98 0.31 -12.21
CA ARG A 80 -15.90 -0.46 -10.96
C ARG A 80 -15.12 0.30 -9.91
N GLU A 81 -15.68 0.40 -8.72
CA GLU A 81 -15.01 0.92 -7.53
C GLU A 81 -14.34 -0.20 -6.71
N TRP A 82 -13.39 0.17 -5.85
CA TRP A 82 -12.87 -0.70 -4.79
C TRP A 82 -14.02 -1.28 -3.96
N GLN A 83 -14.06 -2.60 -3.86
CA GLN A 83 -15.04 -3.27 -2.99
C GLN A 83 -14.78 -2.98 -1.51
N ARG A 84 -13.51 -2.76 -1.16
CA ARG A 84 -13.04 -2.55 0.20
C ARG A 84 -11.67 -1.87 0.17
N THR A 85 -11.44 -0.98 1.13
CA THR A 85 -10.13 -0.40 1.44
C THR A 85 -9.58 -1.01 2.74
N PRO A 86 -8.24 -1.00 2.93
CA PRO A 86 -7.65 -1.55 4.15
C PRO A 86 -7.89 -0.62 5.35
N THR A 87 -7.99 -1.20 6.54
CA THR A 87 -7.96 -0.43 7.79
C THR A 87 -6.51 -0.01 8.14
N PRO A 88 -6.29 0.93 9.09
CA PRO A 88 -4.95 1.37 9.47
C PRO A 88 -4.06 0.19 9.89
N ILE A 89 -4.60 -0.73 10.69
CA ILE A 89 -3.89 -1.93 11.15
C ILE A 89 -3.49 -2.82 9.97
N GLN A 90 -4.32 -2.92 8.93
CA GLN A 90 -4.02 -3.73 7.75
C GLN A 90 -2.92 -3.11 6.89
N ILE A 91 -2.87 -1.79 6.79
CA ILE A 91 -1.78 -1.07 6.12
C ILE A 91 -0.46 -1.32 6.85
N VAL A 92 -0.45 -1.20 8.18
CA VAL A 92 0.75 -1.44 9.00
C VAL A 92 1.23 -2.89 8.87
N ARG A 93 0.32 -3.87 8.85
CA ARG A 93 0.66 -5.28 8.60
C ARG A 93 1.27 -5.49 7.22
N ALA A 94 0.76 -4.81 6.20
CA ALA A 94 1.33 -4.86 4.84
C ALA A 94 2.75 -4.28 4.81
N LEU A 95 3.00 -3.14 5.46
CA LEU A 95 4.34 -2.55 5.58
C LEU A 95 5.31 -3.47 6.33
N LYS A 96 4.85 -4.06 7.43
CA LYS A 96 5.61 -5.05 8.21
C LYS A 96 5.99 -6.26 7.34
N TYR A 97 5.01 -6.84 6.64
CA TYR A 97 5.23 -7.97 5.74
C TYR A 97 6.28 -7.66 4.65
N ALA A 98 6.23 -6.46 4.08
CA ALA A 98 7.19 -6.06 3.05
C ALA A 98 8.63 -5.84 3.56
N THR A 99 8.84 -5.67 4.87
CA THR A 99 10.12 -5.22 5.44
C THR A 99 10.78 -6.19 6.41
N GLU A 100 10.07 -7.19 6.92
CA GLU A 100 10.63 -8.24 7.79
C GLU A 100 11.09 -9.49 7.03
N GLU A 101 10.64 -9.70 5.78
CA GLU A 101 11.01 -10.87 4.95
C GLU A 101 12.33 -10.68 4.17
N VAL A 102 13.14 -9.67 4.52
CA VAL A 102 14.41 -9.34 3.84
C VAL A 102 15.62 -9.71 4.70
N GLU A 103 15.61 -10.91 5.25
CA GLU A 103 16.82 -11.60 5.71
C GLU A 103 17.00 -12.83 4.81
N SER A 104 17.70 -12.65 3.69
CA SER A 104 18.28 -13.76 2.92
C SER A 104 19.75 -13.46 2.61
#